data_AF-A0A4P8WMR9-F1
#
_entry.id   AF-A0A4P8WMR9-F1
#
_cell.length_a   1.000
_cell.length_b   1.000
_cell.length_c   1.000
_cell.angle_alpha   90.00
_cell.angle_beta   90.00
_cell.angle_gamma   90.00
#
_symmetry.space_group_name_H-M   'P 1'
#
loop_
_entity.id
_entity.type
_entity.pdbx_description
1 polymer ?
#
loop_
_entity_poly.entity_id
_entity_poly.type
_entity_poly.pdbx_seq_one_letter_code
_entity_poly.pdbx_strand_id
1 'polypeptide(L)'
;MKVFETHLPGVGQRYRISFPDGGTFTIVIHNDGSRRVFWGSDSDSDSEKLFTATERDAQKIAEIFEGVFFDPVADDLDDALSGAQIKWVAIPDDSPIAAITNRAATSAGSVTIQSTTAAHNHRRTTTG
;
A
#
# COMPACT_ATOMS: atom_id res chain seq x y z
N MET A 1 17.83 -7.24 -9.68
CA MET A 1 17.11 -8.54 -9.67
C MET A 1 17.29 -9.23 -11.01
N LYS A 2 17.44 -10.55 -11.04
CA LYS A 2 17.41 -11.35 -12.27
C LYS A 2 16.32 -12.40 -12.17
N VAL A 3 15.59 -12.63 -13.27
CA VAL A 3 14.56 -13.66 -13.37
C VAL A 3 14.99 -14.67 -14.43
N PHE A 4 15.01 -15.95 -14.05
CA PHE A 4 15.29 -17.06 -14.94
C PHE A 4 14.05 -17.91 -15.10
N GLU A 5 13.66 -18.11 -16.34
CA GLU A 5 12.52 -18.92 -16.69
C GLU A 5 13.00 -20.29 -17.20
N THR A 6 12.34 -21.36 -16.76
CA THR A 6 12.65 -22.73 -17.17
C THR A 6 11.37 -23.51 -17.40
N HIS A 7 11.21 -24.02 -18.62
CA HIS A 7 10.16 -24.98 -18.91
C HIS A 7 10.47 -26.33 -18.24
N LEU A 8 9.50 -26.91 -17.55
CA LEU A 8 9.59 -28.22 -16.90
C LEU A 8 8.64 -29.20 -17.59
N PRO A 9 9.12 -30.04 -18.53
CA PRO A 9 8.28 -30.99 -19.25
C PRO A 9 7.42 -31.86 -18.32
N GLY A 10 6.11 -31.87 -18.56
CA GLY A 10 5.14 -32.64 -17.77
C GLY A 10 4.79 -32.05 -16.39
N VAL A 11 5.51 -31.02 -15.93
CA VAL A 11 5.28 -30.39 -14.62
C VAL A 11 4.66 -29.00 -14.78
N GLY A 12 5.26 -28.15 -15.61
CA GLY A 12 4.80 -26.78 -15.85
C GLY A 12 5.96 -25.81 -16.08
N GLN A 13 5.92 -24.64 -15.44
CA GLN A 13 6.90 -23.57 -15.63
C GLN A 13 7.56 -23.19 -14.31
N ARG A 14 8.89 -23.03 -14.30
CA ARG A 14 9.63 -22.54 -13.14
C ARG A 14 10.20 -21.16 -13.39
N TYR A 15 10.04 -20.28 -12.42
CA TYR A 15 10.65 -18.97 -12.35
C TYR A 15 11.60 -18.94 -11.16
N ARG A 16 12.85 -18.55 -11.38
CA ARG A 16 13.86 -18.39 -10.34
C ARG A 16 14.30 -16.94 -10.31
N ILE A 17 14.15 -16.31 -9.15
CA ILE A 17 14.43 -14.89 -8.93
C ILE A 17 15.62 -14.80 -7.98
N SER A 18 16.69 -14.16 -8.42
CA SER A 18 17.87 -13.90 -7.58
C SER A 18 17.89 -12.44 -7.15
N PHE A 19 17.97 -12.23 -5.84
CA PHE A 19 18.02 -10.90 -5.25
C PHE A 19 19.48 -10.41 -5.10
N PRO A 20 19.73 -9.09 -5.19
CA PRO A 20 21.08 -8.55 -5.08
C PRO A 20 21.74 -8.77 -3.71
N ASP A 21 20.94 -8.79 -2.65
CA ASP A 21 21.31 -8.99 -1.25
C ASP A 21 21.45 -10.46 -0.85
N GLY A 22 21.25 -11.37 -1.81
CA GLY A 22 21.35 -12.81 -1.60
C GLY A 22 19.99 -13.50 -1.57
N GLY A 23 20.03 -14.83 -1.54
CA GLY A 23 18.83 -15.64 -1.61
C GLY A 23 18.21 -15.78 -3.01
N THR A 24 17.44 -16.84 -3.14
CA THR A 24 16.75 -17.23 -4.37
C THR A 24 15.29 -17.52 -4.05
N PHE A 25 14.37 -16.82 -4.73
CA PHE A 25 12.95 -17.13 -4.69
C PHE A 25 12.54 -17.92 -5.93
N THR A 26 11.99 -19.11 -5.73
CA THR A 26 11.60 -20.00 -6.83
C THR A 26 10.10 -20.22 -6.81
N ILE A 27 9.45 -20.01 -7.96
CA ILE A 27 8.04 -20.29 -8.18
C ILE A 27 7.94 -21.41 -9.22
N VAL A 28 7.20 -22.46 -8.94
CA VAL A 28 6.81 -23.48 -9.92
C VAL A 28 5.30 -23.42 -10.11
N ILE A 29 4.88 -23.02 -11.32
CA ILE A 29 3.49 -23.09 -11.74
C ILE A 29 3.30 -24.47 -12.38
N HIS A 30 2.50 -25.30 -11.73
CA HIS A 30 2.17 -26.63 -12.22
C HIS A 30 1.04 -26.57 -13.26
N ASN A 31 1.00 -27.56 -14.14
CA ASN A 31 -0.05 -27.72 -15.15
C ASN A 31 -1.46 -27.89 -14.56
N ASP A 32 -1.57 -28.31 -13.30
CA ASP A 32 -2.84 -28.43 -12.56
C ASP A 32 -3.34 -27.09 -11.99
N GLY A 33 -2.60 -26.00 -12.21
CA GLY A 33 -2.94 -24.68 -11.68
C GLY A 33 -2.48 -24.46 -10.23
N SER A 34 -1.74 -25.37 -9.61
CA SER A 34 -1.08 -25.07 -8.34
C SER A 34 0.22 -24.28 -8.56
N ARG A 35 0.54 -23.37 -7.64
CA ARG A 35 1.82 -22.65 -7.61
C ARG A 35 2.57 -23.03 -6.35
N ARG A 36 3.77 -23.58 -6.47
CA ARG A 36 4.65 -23.89 -5.33
C ARG A 36 5.76 -22.87 -5.23
N VAL A 37 5.98 -22.36 -4.03
CA VAL A 37 6.92 -21.28 -3.78
C VAL A 37 7.98 -21.74 -2.79
N PHE A 38 9.24 -21.41 -3.09
CA PHE A 38 10.40 -21.82 -2.33
C PHE A 38 11.37 -20.66 -2.11
N TRP A 39 12.13 -20.73 -1.03
CA TRP A 39 13.26 -19.84 -0.73
C TRP A 39 14.54 -20.65 -0.52
N GLY A 40 15.62 -20.25 -1.17
CA GLY A 40 16.97 -20.74 -0.89
C GLY A 40 17.81 -19.59 -0.35
N SER A 41 18.60 -19.83 0.70
CA SER A 41 19.48 -18.81 1.28
C SER A 41 20.68 -18.47 0.39
N ASP A 42 21.13 -19.45 -0.42
CA ASP A 42 22.24 -19.30 -1.38
C ASP A 42 21.89 -19.95 -2.73
N SER A 43 22.71 -19.69 -3.76
CA SER A 43 22.45 -20.21 -5.11
C SER A 43 22.47 -21.74 -5.21
N ASP A 44 23.15 -22.42 -4.29
CA ASP A 44 23.31 -23.88 -4.24
C ASP A 44 22.70 -24.53 -2.99
N SER A 45 22.01 -23.76 -2.13
CA SER A 45 21.37 -24.34 -0.93
C SER A 45 20.09 -25.10 -1.30
N ASP A 46 19.78 -26.14 -0.54
CA ASP A 46 18.46 -26.76 -0.59
C ASP A 46 17.39 -25.68 -0.37
N SER A 47 16.42 -25.62 -1.27
CA SER A 47 15.36 -24.61 -1.20
C SER A 47 14.26 -25.10 -0.27
N GLU A 48 13.90 -24.27 0.71
CA GLU A 48 12.79 -24.52 1.63
C GLU A 48 11.46 -24.13 0.97
N LYS A 49 10.46 -25.01 1.05
CA LYS A 49 9.11 -24.70 0.56
C LYS A 49 8.44 -23.72 1.51
N LEU A 50 8.12 -22.53 1.01
CA LEU A 50 7.38 -21.53 1.77
C LEU A 50 5.89 -21.85 1.81
N PHE A 51 5.26 -21.98 0.64
CA PHE A 51 3.82 -22.26 0.55
C PHE A 51 3.43 -22.87 -0.79
N THR A 52 2.17 -23.29 -0.87
CA THR A 52 1.51 -23.66 -2.12
C THR A 52 0.25 -22.82 -2.23
N ALA A 53 0.07 -22.18 -3.38
CA ALA A 53 -1.05 -21.30 -3.66
C ALA A 53 -1.91 -21.91 -4.76
N THR A 54 -3.23 -21.80 -4.60
CA THR A 54 -4.17 -21.99 -5.71
C THR A 54 -4.08 -20.79 -6.66
N GLU A 55 -4.72 -20.89 -7.82
CA GLU A 55 -4.86 -19.74 -8.72
C GLU A 55 -5.51 -18.54 -8.04
N ARG A 56 -6.56 -18.76 -7.23
CA ARG A 56 -7.27 -17.71 -6.50
C ARG A 56 -6.37 -17.06 -5.43
N ASP A 57 -5.60 -17.85 -4.70
CA ASP A 57 -4.67 -17.31 -3.69
C ASP A 57 -3.58 -16.48 -4.36
N ALA A 58 -3.04 -16.97 -5.48
CA ALA A 58 -2.01 -16.25 -6.24
C ALA A 58 -2.53 -14.91 -6.78
N GLN A 59 -3.77 -14.87 -7.30
CA GLN A 59 -4.39 -13.62 -7.75
C GLN A 59 -4.55 -12.64 -6.58
N LYS A 60 -5.01 -13.12 -5.42
CA LYS A 60 -5.15 -12.28 -4.23
C LYS A 60 -3.81 -11.72 -3.75
N ILE A 61 -2.76 -12.54 -3.76
CA ILE A 61 -1.40 -12.13 -3.42
C ILE A 61 -0.90 -11.08 -4.42
N ALA A 62 -1.17 -11.25 -5.71
CA ALA A 62 -0.80 -10.27 -6.73
C ALA A 62 -1.50 -8.91 -6.50
N GLU A 63 -2.80 -8.89 -6.22
CA GLU A 63 -3.52 -7.65 -5.88
C GLU A 63 -2.92 -6.93 -4.65
N ILE A 64 -2.41 -7.68 -3.67
CA ILE A 64 -1.71 -7.11 -2.50
C ILE A 64 -0.40 -6.45 -2.94
N PHE A 65 0.40 -7.13 -3.77
CA PHE A 65 1.66 -6.57 -4.28
C PHE A 65 1.47 -5.40 -5.25
N GLU A 66 0.34 -5.35 -5.97
CA GLU A 66 -0.05 -4.23 -6.83
C GLU A 66 -0.50 -2.98 -6.06
N GLY A 67 -0.63 -3.06 -4.72
CA GLY A 67 -1.05 -1.93 -3.89
C GLY A 67 -2.54 -1.62 -3.96
N VAL A 68 -3.37 -2.54 -4.48
CA VAL A 68 -4.84 -2.33 -4.62
C VAL A 68 -5.53 -2.08 -3.28
N PHE A 69 -4.99 -2.66 -2.19
CA PHE A 69 -5.57 -2.53 -0.85
C PHE A 69 -4.91 -1.47 0.02
N PHE A 70 -3.69 -1.08 -0.30
CA PHE A 70 -2.89 -0.21 0.55
C PHE A 70 -1.87 0.55 -0.30
N ASP A 71 -1.97 1.86 -0.27
CA ASP A 71 -0.99 2.77 -0.84
C ASP A 71 -0.14 3.34 0.31
N PRO A 72 1.16 3.04 0.39
CA PRO A 72 2.02 3.58 1.43
C PRO A 72 2.10 5.11 1.30
N VAL A 73 1.59 5.83 2.30
CA VAL A 73 1.81 7.27 2.40
C VAL A 73 3.30 7.55 2.60
N ALA A 74 3.85 8.47 1.82
CA ALA A 74 5.23 8.90 1.98
C ALA A 74 5.43 9.59 3.34
N ASP A 75 6.62 9.41 3.92
CA ASP A 75 6.99 9.92 5.25
C ASP A 75 7.01 11.46 5.34
N ASP A 76 6.91 12.18 4.21
CA ASP A 76 6.93 13.63 4.16
C ASP A 76 5.52 14.26 4.10
N LEU A 77 5.33 15.28 4.95
CA LEU A 77 4.10 16.07 5.04
C LEU A 77 3.69 16.68 3.69
N ASP A 78 4.64 17.02 2.84
CA ASP A 78 4.40 17.60 1.52
C ASP A 78 3.71 16.62 0.56
N ASP A 79 4.03 15.32 0.63
CA ASP A 79 3.38 14.30 -0.18
C ASP A 79 1.97 13.98 0.34
N ALA A 80 1.78 13.98 1.68
CA ALA A 80 0.46 13.84 2.30
C ALA A 80 -0.49 15.00 1.94
N LEU A 81 0.04 16.21 1.73
CA LEU A 81 -0.74 17.38 1.33
C LEU A 81 -0.95 17.47 -0.19
N SER A 82 -0.10 16.84 -1.00
CA SER A 82 -0.19 16.87 -2.47
C SER A 82 -1.43 16.18 -3.04
N GLY A 83 -2.01 15.21 -2.32
CA GLY A 83 -3.27 14.55 -2.68
C GLY A 83 -4.53 15.15 -2.02
N ALA A 84 -4.37 16.08 -1.09
CA ALA A 84 -5.50 16.62 -0.32
C ALA A 84 -6.18 17.78 -1.06
N GLN A 85 -7.50 17.72 -1.25
CA GLN A 85 -8.28 18.89 -1.65
C GLN A 85 -8.44 19.84 -0.46
N ILE A 86 -7.44 20.70 -0.25
CA ILE A 86 -7.49 21.73 0.79
C ILE A 86 -8.48 22.81 0.34
N LYS A 87 -9.62 22.88 1.02
CA LYS A 87 -10.58 23.96 0.84
C LYS A 87 -10.23 25.12 1.77
N TRP A 88 -9.62 26.15 1.20
CA TRP A 88 -9.42 27.43 1.86
C TRP A 88 -10.77 28.12 2.03
N VAL A 89 -11.19 28.35 3.28
CA VAL A 89 -12.38 29.14 3.60
C VAL A 89 -11.91 30.49 4.12
N ALA A 90 -12.17 31.55 3.37
CA ALA A 90 -11.93 32.91 3.84
C ALA A 90 -12.89 33.19 5.00
N ILE A 91 -12.34 33.51 6.18
CA ILE A 91 -13.12 33.91 7.34
C ILE A 91 -13.27 35.44 7.29
N PRO A 92 -14.49 35.98 7.23
CA PRO A 92 -14.67 37.43 7.26
C PRO A 92 -14.36 38.00 8.66
N ASP A 93 -13.96 39.27 8.70
CA ASP A 93 -13.45 39.94 9.91
C ASP A 93 -14.48 40.04 11.05
N ASP A 94 -15.77 39.92 10.74
CA ASP A 94 -16.87 39.92 11.69
C ASP A 94 -17.20 38.52 12.25
N SER A 95 -16.46 37.49 11.83
CA SER A 95 -16.66 36.13 12.31
C SER A 95 -16.32 36.00 13.80
N PRO A 96 -17.18 35.34 14.61
CA PRO A 96 -16.88 35.04 16.01
C PRO A 96 -15.57 34.25 16.19
N ILE A 97 -15.17 33.48 15.17
CA ILE A 97 -13.92 32.70 15.17
C ILE A 97 -12.71 33.59 14.89
N ALA A 98 -12.84 34.66 14.12
CA ALA A 98 -11.73 35.60 13.84
C ALA A 98 -11.22 36.27 15.12
N ALA A 99 -12.12 36.56 16.07
CA ALA A 99 -11.77 37.11 17.37
C ALA A 99 -10.93 36.13 18.23
N ILE A 100 -11.13 34.82 18.06
CA ILE A 100 -10.39 33.78 18.78
C ILE A 100 -8.97 33.65 18.20
N THR A 101 -8.82 33.74 16.87
CA THR A 101 -7.53 33.66 16.19
C THR A 101 -6.63 34.86 16.52
N ASN A 102 -7.19 36.08 16.53
CA ASN A 102 -6.44 37.30 16.86
C ASN A 102 -5.93 37.34 18.30
N ARG A 103 -6.65 36.71 19.24
CA ARG A 103 -6.26 36.63 20.66
C ARG A 103 -5.15 35.62 20.93
N ALA A 104 -4.97 34.60 20.07
CA ALA A 104 -3.89 33.62 20.17
C ALA A 104 -2.59 34.08 19.50
N ALA A 105 -2.67 34.92 18.47
CA ALA A 105 -1.50 35.42 17.73
C ALA A 105 -0.66 36.46 18.49
N THR A 106 -1.14 36.98 19.62
CA THR A 106 -0.43 38.00 20.41
C THR A 106 0.61 37.41 21.38
N SER A 107 0.72 36.09 21.51
CA SER A 107 1.72 35.42 22.37
C SER A 107 2.62 34.39 21.67
N ALA A 108 2.37 34.05 20.41
CA ALA A 108 3.29 33.31 19.55
C ALA A 108 2.90 33.53 18.09
N GLY A 109 3.88 33.73 17.21
CA GLY A 109 3.66 34.04 15.80
C GLY A 109 2.68 33.08 15.12
N SER A 110 1.79 33.65 14.28
CA SER A 110 0.95 32.98 13.27
C SER A 110 0.44 31.58 13.64
N VAL A 111 -0.67 31.49 14.37
CA VAL A 111 -1.38 30.22 14.58
C VAL A 111 -2.39 30.01 13.46
N THR A 112 -2.13 29.03 12.58
CA THR A 112 -3.08 28.53 11.59
C THR A 112 -3.96 27.47 12.24
N ILE A 113 -5.28 27.69 12.31
CA ILE A 113 -6.23 26.71 12.85
C ILE A 113 -6.70 25.80 11.70
N GLN A 114 -6.33 24.52 11.75
CA GLN A 114 -6.91 23.47 10.92
C GLN A 114 -8.12 22.87 11.64
N SER A 115 -9.33 23.09 11.12
CA SER A 115 -10.51 22.35 11.57
C SER A 115 -10.66 21.07 10.74
N THR A 116 -10.28 19.92 11.31
CA THR A 116 -10.59 18.62 10.73
C THR A 116 -12.06 18.30 10.99
N THR A 117 -12.94 18.49 10.01
CA THR A 117 -14.26 17.88 10.06
C THR A 117 -14.12 16.42 9.63
N ALA A 118 -14.04 15.51 10.60
CA ALA A 118 -14.19 14.08 10.33
C ALA A 118 -15.58 13.87 9.72
N ALA A 119 -15.64 13.52 8.43
CA ALA A 119 -16.89 13.21 7.76
C ALA A 119 -17.51 11.94 8.39
N HIS A 120 -18.45 12.13 9.31
CA HIS A 120 -19.28 11.05 9.84
C HIS A 120 -20.27 10.63 8.75
N ASN A 121 -19.99 9.54 8.06
CA ASN A 121 -20.80 9.05 6.95
C ASN A 121 -22.07 8.35 7.50
N HIS A 122 -23.12 9.12 7.77
CA HIS A 122 -24.44 8.57 8.05
C HIS A 122 -25.12 8.11 6.74
N ARG A 123 -25.03 6.81 6.45
CA ARG A 123 -25.91 6.15 5.49
C ARG A 123 -27.34 6.15 6.06
N ARG A 124 -28.19 7.07 5.59
CA ARG A 124 -29.65 6.95 5.76
C ARG A 124 -30.14 5.81 4.87
N THR A 125 -30.58 4.71 5.48
CA THR A 125 -31.49 3.75 4.84
C THR A 125 -32.89 4.33 4.90
N THR A 126 -33.37 4.88 3.80
CA THR A 126 -34.81 5.02 3.54
C THR A 126 -35.30 3.72 2.92
N THR A 127 -36.06 2.94 3.69
CA THR A 127 -36.87 1.83 3.16
C THR A 127 -38.32 2.21 3.45
N GLY A 128 -39.08 2.41 2.38
CA GLY A 128 -40.54 2.34 2.39
C GLY A 128 -41.01 0.91 2.17
#